data_AF-A0A4R2Q5B9-F1
#
_entry.id   AF-A0A4R2Q5B9-F1
#
_cell.length_a   1.000
_cell.length_b   1.000
_cell.length_c   1.000
_cell.angle_alpha   90.00
_cell.angle_beta   90.00
_cell.angle_gamma   90.00
#
_symmetry.space_group_name_H-M   'P 1'
#
loop_
_entity.id
_entity.type
_entity.pdbx_description
1 polymer ?
#
loop_
_entity_poly.entity_id
_entity_poly.type
_entity_poly.pdbx_seq_one_letter_code
_entity_poly.pdbx_strand_id
1 'polypeptide(L)'
;MQRVRHPIAPLLALGLMAGAGGCAPTLPGADRAPAYLGAEAAVLSDDLVNMVVRMKHPDGPEAVQAYARCAAANYALGRGYGFLRHVRTQLGQERGGIVKADAVYTMSAILPEGIRTIDAEVVVADCAGQGIPTV
;
A
#
# COMPACT_ATOMS: atom_id res chain seq x y z
N MET A 1 16.02 47.66 75.81
CA MET A 1 15.06 47.08 74.85
C MET A 1 14.86 48.07 73.69
N GLN A 2 15.51 47.85 72.55
CA GLN A 2 15.29 48.59 71.29
C GLN A 2 15.62 47.70 70.08
N ARG A 3 14.65 47.62 69.17
CA ARG A 3 14.67 47.56 67.69
C ARG A 3 15.57 46.52 66.99
N VAL A 4 14.97 45.49 66.36
CA VAL A 4 14.46 45.41 64.96
C VAL A 4 15.56 45.18 63.92
N ARG A 5 15.49 44.06 63.17
CA ARG A 5 15.52 43.97 61.69
C ARG A 5 15.51 42.51 61.18
N HIS A 6 14.56 42.22 60.27
CA HIS A 6 14.43 41.00 59.47
C HIS A 6 15.45 40.94 58.30
N PRO A 7 15.63 39.74 57.72
CA PRO A 7 15.49 39.57 56.26
C PRO A 7 14.58 38.35 55.95
N ILE A 8 13.45 38.47 55.25
CA ILE A 8 13.24 38.53 53.78
C ILE A 8 14.02 37.45 53.02
N ALA A 9 13.31 36.42 52.56
CA ALA A 9 13.72 35.50 51.50
C ALA A 9 12.55 35.32 50.50
N PRO A 10 12.70 35.68 49.22
CA PRO A 10 11.72 35.44 48.17
C PRO A 10 12.09 34.17 47.38
N LEU A 11 11.12 33.52 46.73
CA LEU A 11 11.31 32.87 45.42
C LEU A 11 9.95 32.43 44.87
N LEU A 12 9.46 33.26 43.95
CA LEU A 12 8.37 32.97 43.02
C LEU A 12 8.81 31.86 42.06
N ALA A 13 7.94 30.87 41.83
CA ALA A 13 8.00 29.98 40.67
C ALA A 13 6.67 30.07 39.91
N LEU A 14 6.69 30.79 38.77
CA LEU A 14 5.60 30.95 37.82
C LEU A 14 5.67 29.79 36.82
N GLY A 15 4.71 28.85 36.86
CA GLY A 15 4.61 27.76 35.89
C GLY A 15 3.76 28.16 34.69
N LEU A 16 4.38 28.34 33.52
CA LEU A 16 3.70 28.48 32.23
C LEU A 16 3.35 27.08 31.67
N MET A 17 2.06 26.79 31.51
CA MET A 17 1.56 25.63 30.77
C MET A 17 1.14 26.11 29.37
N ALA A 18 1.93 25.77 28.35
CA ALA A 18 1.63 26.04 26.95
C ALA A 18 0.89 24.83 26.34
N GLY A 19 -0.40 24.97 26.08
CA GLY A 19 -1.20 23.99 25.35
C GLY A 19 -1.01 24.14 23.84
N ALA A 20 -0.38 23.16 23.20
CA ALA A 20 -0.32 23.07 21.74
C ALA A 20 -1.55 22.31 21.22
N GLY A 21 -2.54 23.05 20.71
CA GLY A 21 -3.62 22.50 19.89
C GLY A 21 -3.11 22.17 18.49
N GLY A 22 -2.68 20.93 18.27
CA GLY A 22 -2.34 20.42 16.94
C GLY A 22 -3.61 20.13 16.13
N CYS A 23 -3.98 21.06 15.26
CA CYS A 23 -4.98 20.80 14.23
C CYS A 23 -4.32 19.96 13.13
N ALA A 24 -4.53 18.64 13.14
CA ALA A 24 -4.08 17.79 12.05
C ALA A 24 -4.99 18.01 10.82
N PRO A 25 -4.46 18.27 9.63
CA PRO A 25 -5.28 18.35 8.43
C PRO A 25 -5.91 16.98 8.17
N THR A 26 -7.25 16.93 8.14
CA THR A 26 -7.99 15.77 7.63
C THR A 26 -7.73 15.69 6.12
N LEU A 27 -6.92 14.71 5.71
CA LEU A 27 -6.68 14.43 4.29
C LEU A 27 -7.99 13.93 3.66
N PRO A 28 -8.50 14.55 2.58
CA PRO A 28 -9.69 14.07 1.90
C PRO A 28 -9.41 12.67 1.32
N GLY A 29 -10.03 11.63 1.88
CA GLY A 29 -9.91 10.26 1.40
C GLY A 29 -9.72 9.19 2.49
N ALA A 30 -9.32 9.57 3.70
CA ALA A 30 -9.01 8.63 4.79
C ALA A 30 -10.22 7.81 5.31
N ASP A 31 -11.45 8.20 4.97
CA ASP A 31 -12.67 7.62 5.55
C ASP A 31 -13.27 6.45 4.76
N ARG A 32 -12.70 6.09 3.59
CA ARG A 32 -13.26 5.02 2.75
C ARG A 32 -12.24 3.92 2.48
N ALA A 33 -12.49 2.76 3.08
CA ALA A 33 -11.68 1.57 2.89
C ALA A 33 -11.52 1.21 1.40
N PRO A 34 -10.33 0.72 0.98
CA PRO A 34 -10.14 0.26 -0.37
C PRO A 34 -11.08 -0.89 -0.72
N ALA A 35 -11.67 -0.83 -1.91
CA ALA A 35 -12.54 -1.89 -2.42
C ALA A 35 -11.95 -2.50 -3.69
N TYR A 36 -11.66 -3.81 -3.63
CA TYR A 36 -11.18 -4.61 -4.74
C TYR A 36 -12.38 -5.07 -5.58
N LEU A 37 -12.44 -4.66 -6.85
CA LEU A 37 -13.60 -4.86 -7.71
C LEU A 37 -13.44 -6.01 -8.71
N GLY A 38 -12.38 -6.81 -8.57
CA GLY A 38 -12.10 -7.96 -9.41
C GLY A 38 -10.77 -7.87 -10.15
N ALA A 39 -10.31 -9.05 -10.58
CA ALA A 39 -9.11 -9.25 -11.36
C ALA A 39 -9.42 -10.20 -12.54
N GLU A 40 -8.89 -9.89 -13.71
CA GLU A 40 -9.07 -10.65 -14.94
C GLU A 40 -7.70 -10.93 -15.57
N ALA A 41 -7.41 -12.21 -15.82
CA ALA A 41 -6.20 -12.62 -16.53
C ALA A 41 -6.44 -12.64 -18.05
N ALA A 42 -5.90 -11.66 -18.77
CA ALA A 42 -5.88 -11.66 -20.22
C ALA A 42 -4.56 -12.27 -20.72
N VAL A 43 -4.62 -13.50 -21.23
CA VAL A 43 -3.46 -14.22 -21.77
C VAL A 43 -3.00 -13.57 -23.08
N LEU A 44 -1.71 -13.25 -23.17
CA LEU A 44 -1.07 -12.65 -24.34
C LEU A 44 -0.19 -13.67 -25.09
N SER A 45 0.48 -14.56 -24.36
CA SER A 45 1.16 -15.77 -24.85
C SER A 45 1.18 -16.82 -23.73
N ASP A 46 1.75 -18.00 -23.99
CA ASP A 46 1.81 -19.10 -23.03
C ASP A 46 2.39 -18.66 -21.67
N ASP A 47 3.42 -17.82 -21.70
CA ASP A 47 4.18 -17.32 -20.57
C ASP A 47 3.98 -15.80 -20.32
N LEU A 48 3.03 -15.14 -20.99
CA LEU A 48 2.80 -13.69 -20.84
C LEU A 48 1.33 -13.41 -20.56
N VAL A 49 1.06 -12.70 -19.47
CA VAL A 49 -0.29 -12.36 -19.04
C VAL A 49 -0.42 -10.87 -18.76
N ASN A 50 -1.53 -10.26 -19.17
CA ASN A 50 -1.99 -8.97 -18.69
C ASN A 50 -3.01 -9.21 -17.57
N MET A 51 -2.64 -8.89 -16.35
CA MET A 51 -3.52 -8.91 -15.20
C MET A 51 -4.24 -7.56 -15.11
N VAL A 52 -5.55 -7.59 -15.37
CA VAL A 52 -6.40 -6.41 -15.36
C VAL A 52 -7.17 -6.37 -14.04
N VAL A 53 -6.94 -5.33 -13.25
CA VAL A 53 -7.65 -5.17 -11.97
C VAL A 53 -8.39 -3.85 -11.88
N ARG A 54 -9.44 -3.82 -11.07
CA ARG A 54 -10.18 -2.61 -10.73
C ARG A 54 -10.24 -2.44 -9.22
N MET A 55 -9.99 -1.21 -8.76
CA MET A 55 -9.97 -0.87 -7.36
C MET A 55 -10.62 0.48 -7.15
N LYS A 56 -11.46 0.60 -6.13
CA LYS A 56 -12.09 1.84 -5.71
C LYS A 56 -11.44 2.31 -4.43
N HIS A 57 -11.19 3.62 -4.34
CA HIS A 57 -10.55 4.26 -3.19
C HIS A 57 -9.18 3.66 -2.84
N PRO A 58 -8.27 3.49 -3.82
CA PRO A 58 -6.90 3.12 -3.49
C PRO A 58 -6.19 4.26 -2.76
N ASP A 59 -5.35 3.92 -1.78
CA ASP A 59 -4.50 4.89 -1.06
C ASP A 59 -3.48 5.59 -1.99
N GLY A 60 -3.20 4.97 -3.14
CA GLY A 60 -2.31 5.49 -4.16
C GLY A 60 -2.20 4.54 -5.36
N PRO A 61 -1.46 4.93 -6.42
CA PRO A 61 -1.22 4.07 -7.57
C PRO A 61 -0.51 2.76 -7.20
N GLU A 62 0.28 2.74 -6.13
CA GLU A 62 0.98 1.56 -5.61
C GLU A 62 -0.01 0.51 -5.08
N ALA A 63 -1.13 0.92 -4.46
CA ALA A 63 -2.12 -0.01 -3.94
C ALA A 63 -2.79 -0.82 -5.05
N VAL A 64 -3.12 -0.18 -6.18
CA VAL A 64 -3.71 -0.86 -7.35
C VAL A 64 -2.68 -1.78 -8.01
N GLN A 65 -1.42 -1.37 -8.06
CA GLN A 65 -0.32 -2.20 -8.57
C GLN A 65 -0.03 -3.41 -7.68
N ALA A 66 -0.12 -3.25 -6.36
CA ALA A 66 0.01 -4.34 -5.40
C ALA A 66 -1.12 -5.35 -5.62
N TYR A 67 -2.37 -4.89 -5.78
CA TYR A 67 -3.48 -5.76 -6.11
C TYR A 67 -3.26 -6.54 -7.41
N ALA A 68 -2.83 -5.86 -8.48
CA ALA A 68 -2.52 -6.51 -9.76
C ALA A 68 -1.42 -7.58 -9.62
N ARG A 69 -0.39 -7.31 -8.82
CA ARG A 69 0.70 -8.26 -8.55
C ARG A 69 0.23 -9.47 -7.75
N CYS A 70 -0.60 -9.25 -6.73
CA CYS A 70 -1.19 -10.32 -5.92
C CYS A 70 -2.04 -11.28 -6.77
N ALA A 71 -2.91 -10.71 -7.61
CA ALA A 71 -3.73 -11.50 -8.54
C ALA A 71 -2.88 -12.24 -9.58
N ALA A 72 -1.86 -11.58 -10.14
CA ALA A 72 -0.95 -12.21 -11.09
C ALA A 72 -0.17 -13.38 -10.48
N ALA A 73 0.29 -13.25 -9.22
CA ALA A 73 1.03 -14.29 -8.53
C ALA A 73 0.18 -15.56 -8.33
N ASN A 74 -1.05 -15.41 -7.85
CA ASN A 74 -1.98 -16.53 -7.68
C ASN A 74 -2.33 -17.19 -9.03
N TYR A 75 -2.58 -16.39 -10.06
CA TYR A 75 -2.81 -16.89 -11.41
C TYR A 75 -1.61 -17.72 -11.93
N ALA A 76 -0.38 -17.25 -11.72
CA ALA A 76 0.84 -17.95 -12.13
C ALA A 76 0.96 -19.31 -11.44
N LEU A 77 0.74 -19.39 -10.12
CA LEU A 77 0.75 -20.65 -9.37
C LEU A 77 -0.31 -21.63 -9.90
N GLY A 78 -1.53 -21.15 -10.17
CA GLY A 78 -2.59 -21.97 -10.75
C GLY A 78 -2.26 -22.53 -12.15
N ARG A 79 -1.29 -21.93 -12.85
CA ARG A 79 -0.77 -22.37 -14.15
C ARG A 79 0.53 -23.20 -14.06
N GLY A 80 1.03 -23.44 -12.85
CA GLY A 80 2.28 -24.19 -12.62
C GLY A 80 3.55 -23.36 -12.77
N TYR A 81 3.46 -22.02 -12.76
CA TYR A 81 4.60 -21.11 -12.78
C TYR A 81 4.93 -20.64 -11.35
N GLY A 82 6.20 -20.73 -10.95
CA GLY A 82 6.66 -20.29 -9.63
C GLY A 82 7.16 -18.85 -9.59
N PHE A 83 7.41 -18.26 -10.76
CA PHE A 83 8.04 -16.94 -10.86
C PHE A 83 7.31 -16.02 -11.84
N LEU A 84 7.35 -14.73 -11.52
CA LEU A 84 6.90 -13.65 -12.38
C LEU A 84 8.02 -12.66 -12.64
N ARG A 85 7.94 -11.93 -13.74
CA ARG A 85 8.68 -10.68 -13.95
C ARG A 85 7.74 -9.64 -14.51
N HIS A 86 7.74 -8.47 -13.88
CA HIS A 86 6.93 -7.33 -14.30
C HIS A 86 7.48 -6.72 -15.58
N VAL A 87 6.60 -6.51 -16.56
CA VAL A 87 6.91 -5.87 -17.85
C VAL A 87 6.50 -4.41 -17.82
N ARG A 88 5.23 -4.13 -17.48
CA ARG A 88 4.68 -2.77 -17.40
C ARG A 88 3.37 -2.76 -16.61
N THR A 89 3.01 -1.60 -16.08
CA THR A 89 1.63 -1.33 -15.64
C THR A 89 1.16 -0.02 -16.23
N GLN A 90 -0.06 -0.01 -16.76
CA GLN A 90 -0.75 1.20 -17.17
C GLN A 90 -1.94 1.43 -16.24
N LEU A 91 -2.02 2.64 -15.68
CA LEU A 91 -3.14 3.04 -14.82
C LEU A 91 -4.15 3.84 -15.63
N GLY A 92 -5.42 3.61 -15.34
CA GLY A 92 -6.55 4.32 -15.93
C GLY A 92 -7.57 4.72 -14.87
N GLN A 93 -8.27 5.83 -15.12
CA GLN A 93 -9.40 6.27 -14.30
C GLN A 93 -10.70 5.90 -15.02
N GLU A 94 -11.61 5.25 -14.29
CA GLU A 94 -12.96 4.92 -14.74
C GLU A 94 -14.00 5.76 -13.98
N ARG A 95 -15.27 5.68 -14.40
CA ARG A 95 -16.37 6.38 -13.74
C ARG A 95 -16.51 5.93 -12.29
N GLY A 96 -16.98 6.83 -11.42
CA GLY A 96 -17.24 6.50 -10.02
C GLY A 96 -15.99 6.39 -9.14
N GLY A 97 -14.85 6.95 -9.59
CA GLY A 97 -13.61 6.96 -8.82
C GLY A 97 -12.95 5.58 -8.74
N ILE A 98 -13.17 4.75 -9.76
CA ILE A 98 -12.53 3.46 -9.93
C ILE A 98 -11.20 3.68 -10.66
N VAL A 99 -10.14 3.09 -10.14
CA VAL A 99 -8.84 3.03 -10.79
C VAL A 99 -8.68 1.63 -11.37
N LYS A 100 -8.36 1.58 -12.66
CA LYS A 100 -8.02 0.36 -13.38
C LYS A 100 -6.50 0.25 -13.50
N ALA A 101 -5.95 -0.95 -13.34
CA ALA A 101 -4.58 -1.25 -13.73
C ALA A 101 -4.54 -2.38 -14.76
N ASP A 102 -3.85 -2.14 -15.86
CA ASP A 102 -3.46 -3.15 -16.86
C ASP A 102 -1.98 -3.48 -16.63
N ALA A 103 -1.69 -4.57 -15.91
CA ALA A 103 -0.35 -4.96 -15.49
C ALA A 103 0.13 -6.22 -16.20
N VAL A 104 1.19 -6.10 -16.99
CA VAL A 104 1.73 -7.21 -17.80
C VAL A 104 2.90 -7.87 -17.07
N TYR A 105 2.89 -9.20 -17.02
CA TYR A 105 3.93 -10.02 -16.44
C TYR A 105 4.31 -11.19 -17.35
N THR A 106 5.60 -11.53 -17.38
CA THR A 106 6.07 -12.84 -17.87
C THR A 106 6.04 -13.84 -16.71
N MET A 107 5.74 -15.11 -17.00
CA MET A 107 5.62 -16.21 -16.06
C MET A 107 6.69 -17.28 -16.36
N SER A 108 7.30 -17.86 -15.32
CA SER A 108 8.33 -18.89 -15.49
C SER A 108 8.23 -19.98 -14.42
N ALA A 109 8.48 -21.23 -14.83
CA ALA A 109 8.47 -22.39 -13.93
C ALA A 109 9.79 -22.52 -13.17
N ILE A 110 10.88 -22.00 -13.76
CA ILE A 110 12.22 -21.98 -13.16
C ILE A 110 12.61 -20.54 -12.84
N LEU A 111 13.56 -20.36 -11.92
CA LEU A 111 14.06 -19.03 -11.53
C LEU A 111 14.62 -18.30 -12.77
N PRO A 112 14.00 -17.20 -13.22
CA PRO A 112 14.49 -16.46 -14.39
C PRO A 112 15.72 -15.61 -14.04
N GLU A 113 16.59 -15.41 -15.03
CA GLU A 113 17.74 -14.52 -14.89
C GLU A 113 17.32 -13.05 -14.69
N GLY A 114 18.06 -12.33 -13.84
CA GLY A 114 17.91 -10.89 -13.62
C GLY A 114 17.47 -10.51 -12.20
N ILE A 115 17.33 -9.20 -11.98
CA ILE A 115 17.18 -8.59 -10.64
C ILE A 115 15.73 -8.27 -10.24
N ARG A 116 14.75 -8.52 -11.12
CA ARG A 116 13.33 -8.19 -10.92
C ARG A 116 12.44 -9.43 -10.98
N THR A 117 12.94 -10.51 -10.41
CA THR A 117 12.20 -11.75 -10.25
C THR A 117 11.27 -11.63 -9.06
N ILE A 118 10.02 -12.03 -9.26
CA ILE A 118 8.98 -12.11 -8.24
C ILE A 118 8.74 -13.59 -7.99
N ASP A 119 8.95 -14.03 -6.75
CA ASP A 119 8.52 -15.37 -6.32
C ASP A 119 7.02 -15.34 -6.05
N ALA A 120 6.27 -16.16 -6.78
CA ALA A 120 4.81 -16.13 -6.74
C ALA A 120 4.25 -16.66 -5.41
N GLU A 121 4.89 -17.66 -4.80
CA GLU A 121 4.48 -18.21 -3.51
C GLU A 121 4.70 -17.18 -2.39
N VAL A 122 5.86 -16.55 -2.38
CA VAL A 122 6.18 -15.48 -1.41
C VAL A 122 5.21 -14.31 -1.55
N VAL A 123 4.90 -13.88 -2.77
CA VAL A 123 3.94 -12.79 -2.98
C VAL A 123 2.54 -13.18 -2.53
N VAL A 124 2.04 -14.37 -2.84
CA VAL A 124 0.70 -14.79 -2.39
C VAL A 124 0.62 -14.80 -0.85
N ALA A 125 1.66 -15.29 -0.18
CA ALA A 125 1.74 -15.27 1.27
C ALA A 125 1.77 -13.83 1.85
N ASP A 126 2.56 -12.94 1.26
CA ASP A 126 2.65 -11.54 1.65
C ASP A 126 1.31 -10.81 1.44
N CYS A 127 0.64 -11.03 0.31
CA CYS A 127 -0.68 -10.47 0.02
C CYS A 127 -1.73 -10.91 1.04
N ALA A 128 -1.71 -12.18 1.45
CA ALA A 128 -2.59 -12.67 2.51
C ALA A 128 -2.31 -11.98 3.86
N GLY A 129 -1.04 -11.77 4.21
CA GLY A 129 -0.64 -11.03 5.41
C GLY A 129 -1.07 -9.56 5.41
N GLN A 130 -1.14 -8.94 4.23
CA GLN A 130 -1.58 -7.55 4.05
C GLN A 130 -3.09 -7.39 3.81
N GLY A 131 -3.84 -8.50 3.72
CA GLY A 131 -5.27 -8.46 3.39
C GLY A 131 -5.58 -8.05 1.95
N ILE A 132 -4.60 -8.14 1.04
CA ILE A 132 -4.80 -7.90 -0.39
C ILE A 132 -5.30 -9.20 -1.02
N PRO A 133 -6.50 -9.20 -1.63
CA PRO A 133 -7.04 -10.43 -2.20
C PRO A 133 -6.23 -10.85 -3.43
N THR A 134 -6.03 -12.16 -3.54
CA THR A 134 -5.31 -12.80 -4.64
C THR A 134 -6.24 -13.39 -5.71
N VAL A 135 -7.55 -13.44 -5.41
CA VAL A 135 -8.75 -13.91 -6.16
C VAL A 135 -8.58 -15.08 -7.14
#